data_AF-D3E0D3-F1
#
_entry.id   AF-D3E0D3-F1
#
_cell.length_a   1.000
_cell.length_b   1.000
_cell.length_c   1.000
_cell.angle_alpha   90.00
_cell.angle_beta   90.00
_cell.angle_gamma   90.00
#
_symmetry.space_group_name_H-M   'P 1'
#
loop_
_entity.id
_entity.type
_entity.pdbx_description
1 polymer ?
#
loop_
_entity_poly.entity_id
_entity_poly.type
_entity_poly.pdbx_seq_one_letter_code
_entity_poly.pdbx_strand_id
1 'polypeptide(L)'
;MSDKTSIRSILMVVATIIFASSLFDALYGFKNLIQPGISLVYTAIGTQLAPNMVTLVVFDWRGFDTLGESLILVTAVLVVLLIFGKGKILDKNVNADNGTADSNLTHEADLEIGDSDLELDGADLNEGDDE
;
A
#
# COMPACT_ATOMS: atom_id res chain seq x y z
N MET A 1 -44.61 12.72 -23.60
CA MET A 1 -43.56 12.56 -22.57
C MET A 1 -42.28 12.11 -23.27
N SER A 2 -41.49 13.02 -23.87
CA SER A 2 -40.28 12.64 -24.64
C SER A 2 -39.27 13.78 -24.93
N ASP A 3 -39.59 15.06 -24.67
CA ASP A 3 -38.69 16.15 -25.09
C ASP A 3 -37.44 16.35 -24.19
N LYS A 4 -37.57 16.19 -22.86
CA LYS A 4 -36.45 16.45 -21.93
C LYS A 4 -35.35 15.39 -21.97
N THR A 5 -35.66 14.16 -22.37
CA THR A 5 -34.66 13.09 -22.51
C THR A 5 -33.94 13.21 -23.85
N SER A 6 -34.67 13.63 -24.90
CA SER A 6 -34.12 13.86 -26.24
C SER A 6 -33.17 15.06 -26.29
N ILE A 7 -33.49 16.16 -25.57
CA ILE A 7 -32.58 17.31 -25.51
C ILE A 7 -31.26 16.97 -24.79
N ARG A 8 -31.33 16.12 -23.75
CA ARG A 8 -30.15 15.68 -22.97
C ARG A 8 -29.26 14.74 -23.78
N SER A 9 -29.85 13.83 -24.55
CA SER A 9 -29.09 12.93 -25.41
C SER A 9 -28.39 13.67 -26.55
N ILE A 10 -29.07 14.63 -27.19
CA ILE A 10 -28.47 15.49 -28.21
C ILE A 10 -27.31 16.29 -27.61
N LEU A 11 -27.49 16.88 -26.42
CA LEU A 11 -26.44 17.64 -25.76
C LEU A 11 -25.22 16.77 -25.40
N MET A 12 -25.41 15.53 -24.93
CA MET A 12 -24.29 14.60 -24.70
C MET A 12 -23.57 14.24 -25.98
N VAL A 13 -24.29 13.98 -27.08
CA VAL A 13 -23.68 13.63 -28.37
C VAL A 13 -22.88 14.81 -28.92
N VAL A 14 -23.43 16.02 -28.86
CA VAL A 14 -22.73 17.24 -29.29
C VAL A 14 -21.48 17.48 -28.45
N ALA A 15 -21.57 17.35 -27.12
CA ALA A 15 -20.41 17.48 -26.23
C ALA A 15 -19.33 16.42 -26.52
N THR A 16 -19.74 15.19 -26.81
CA THR A 16 -18.83 14.08 -27.15
C THR A 16 -18.13 14.34 -28.49
N ILE A 17 -18.84 14.87 -29.49
CA ILE A 17 -18.25 15.20 -30.80
C ILE A 17 -17.24 16.34 -30.65
N ILE A 18 -17.56 17.40 -29.91
CA ILE A 18 -16.64 18.52 -29.68
C ILE A 18 -15.39 18.05 -28.92
N PHE A 19 -15.56 17.23 -27.89
CA PHE A 19 -14.45 16.64 -27.14
C PHE A 19 -13.58 15.74 -28.03
N ALA A 20 -14.19 14.89 -28.85
CA ALA A 20 -13.49 14.03 -29.78
C ALA A 20 -12.70 14.84 -30.82
N SER A 21 -13.29 15.89 -31.38
CA SER A 21 -12.60 16.78 -32.33
C SER A 21 -11.43 17.51 -31.68
N SER A 22 -11.58 18.00 -30.45
CA SER A 22 -10.49 18.64 -29.70
C SER A 22 -9.37 17.66 -29.36
N LEU A 23 -9.71 16.43 -28.96
CA LEU A 23 -8.73 15.37 -28.72
C LEU A 23 -7.96 15.01 -30.00
N PHE A 24 -8.67 14.95 -31.12
CA PHE A 24 -8.08 14.66 -32.42
C PHE A 24 -7.13 15.79 -32.84
N ASP A 25 -7.53 17.05 -32.72
CA ASP A 25 -6.68 18.22 -33.00
C ASP A 25 -5.39 18.23 -32.15
N ALA A 26 -5.52 17.95 -30.85
CA ALA A 26 -4.38 17.75 -29.96
C ALA A 26 -3.46 16.61 -30.46
N LEU A 27 -4.05 15.51 -30.93
CA LEU A 27 -3.32 14.35 -31.45
C LEU A 27 -2.49 14.69 -32.70
N TYR A 28 -3.04 15.47 -33.65
CA TYR A 28 -2.28 15.93 -34.83
C TYR A 28 -1.20 16.95 -34.48
N GLY A 29 -1.43 17.76 -33.45
CA GLY A 29 -0.45 18.72 -32.93
C GLY A 29 0.81 18.08 -32.35
N PHE A 30 0.78 16.82 -31.92
CA PHE A 30 1.94 16.14 -31.32
C PHE A 30 3.15 16.01 -32.26
N LYS A 31 2.94 15.97 -33.58
CA LYS A 31 4.05 15.79 -34.54
C LYS A 31 5.12 16.87 -34.42
N ASN A 32 4.75 18.09 -34.03
CA ASN A 32 5.66 19.24 -33.94
C ASN A 32 6.31 19.37 -32.55
N LEU A 33 5.89 18.56 -31.57
CA LEU A 33 6.38 18.59 -30.18
C LEU A 33 7.43 17.50 -29.89
N ILE A 34 7.65 16.56 -30.82
CA ILE A 34 8.67 15.53 -30.66
C ILE A 34 10.03 16.14 -31.00
N GLN A 35 10.70 16.68 -29.99
CA GLN A 35 12.13 16.97 -30.07
C GLN A 35 12.90 15.69 -29.69
N PRO A 36 13.58 15.02 -30.64
CA PRO A 36 14.31 13.78 -30.35
C PRO A 36 15.63 14.11 -29.62
N GLY A 37 15.55 14.60 -28.38
CA GLY A 37 16.72 14.99 -27.59
C GLY A 37 17.37 13.82 -26.87
N ILE A 38 16.57 13.00 -26.17
CA ILE A 38 17.09 11.99 -25.24
C ILE A 38 16.99 10.55 -25.80
N SER A 39 16.06 10.31 -26.73
CA SER A 39 15.86 8.98 -27.34
C SER A 39 17.09 8.49 -28.09
N LEU A 40 17.85 9.39 -28.73
CA LEU A 40 19.05 9.01 -29.48
C LEU A 40 20.16 8.54 -28.54
N VAL A 41 20.33 9.23 -27.41
CA VAL A 41 21.36 8.91 -26.41
C VAL A 41 21.07 7.55 -25.78
N TYR A 42 19.84 7.30 -25.33
CA TYR A 42 19.47 5.99 -24.79
C TYR A 42 19.62 4.87 -25.84
N THR A 43 19.26 5.09 -27.12
CA THR A 43 19.48 4.06 -28.16
C THR A 43 20.97 3.82 -28.46
N ALA A 44 21.83 4.84 -28.33
CA ALA A 44 23.26 4.74 -28.65
C ALA A 44 24.13 4.13 -27.53
N ILE A 45 23.84 4.46 -26.26
CA ILE A 45 24.64 4.04 -25.09
C ILE A 45 23.84 3.23 -24.06
N GLY A 46 22.51 3.23 -24.13
CA GLY A 46 21.67 2.53 -23.15
C GLY A 46 21.92 1.03 -23.12
N THR A 47 22.09 0.38 -24.27
CA THR A 47 22.35 -1.07 -24.35
C THR A 47 23.64 -1.53 -23.66
N GLN A 48 24.57 -0.61 -23.36
CA GLN A 48 25.81 -0.90 -22.64
C GLN A 48 25.63 -0.91 -21.11
N LEU A 49 24.64 -0.18 -20.59
CA LEU A 49 24.33 -0.11 -19.16
C LEU A 49 23.37 -1.23 -18.75
N ALA A 50 22.32 -1.44 -19.54
CA ALA A 50 21.41 -2.56 -19.36
C ALA A 50 20.87 -3.04 -20.72
N PRO A 51 20.74 -4.36 -20.93
CA PRO A 51 20.25 -4.91 -22.19
C PRO A 51 18.77 -4.60 -22.46
N ASN A 52 18.00 -4.20 -21.43
CA ASN A 52 16.59 -3.83 -21.59
C ASN A 52 16.42 -2.30 -21.62
N MET A 53 16.04 -1.82 -22.81
CA MET A 53 15.81 -0.40 -23.09
C MET A 53 14.66 0.21 -22.30
N VAL A 54 13.60 -0.57 -22.01
CA VAL A 54 12.43 -0.07 -21.28
C VAL A 54 12.80 0.24 -19.84
N THR A 55 13.56 -0.64 -19.19
CA THR A 55 13.98 -0.42 -17.80
C THR A 55 14.90 0.79 -17.66
N LEU A 56 15.75 1.07 -18.66
CA LEU A 56 16.57 2.28 -18.65
C LEU A 56 15.72 3.54 -18.70
N VAL A 57 14.75 3.63 -19.62
CA VAL A 57 13.92 4.83 -19.72
C VAL A 57 13.01 4.99 -18.49
N VAL A 58 12.47 3.89 -17.98
CA VAL A 58 11.45 3.91 -16.92
C VAL A 58 12.06 4.12 -15.53
N PHE A 59 13.25 3.56 -15.25
CA PHE A 59 13.93 3.74 -13.95
C PHE A 59 14.94 4.89 -13.91
N ASP A 60 15.56 5.28 -15.02
CA ASP A 60 16.56 6.35 -15.05
C ASP A 60 15.91 7.68 -15.47
N TRP A 61 15.36 7.74 -16.68
CA TRP A 61 14.77 8.97 -17.22
C TRP A 61 13.41 9.35 -16.60
N ARG A 62 12.54 8.35 -16.37
CA ARG A 62 11.23 8.51 -15.72
C ARG A 62 11.20 7.90 -14.32
N GLY A 63 12.34 7.86 -13.63
CA GLY A 63 12.45 7.28 -12.29
C GLY A 63 11.47 7.86 -11.25
N PHE A 64 11.07 9.13 -11.40
CA PHE A 64 10.06 9.73 -10.53
C PHE A 64 8.64 9.18 -10.73
N ASP A 65 8.31 8.72 -11.95
CA ASP A 65 7.01 8.14 -12.27
C ASP A 65 6.88 6.73 -11.65
N THR A 66 7.94 5.93 -11.72
CA THR A 66 8.02 4.62 -11.06
C THR A 66 8.11 4.71 -9.54
N LEU A 67 8.80 5.73 -9.01
CA LEU A 67 8.78 6.02 -7.58
C LEU A 67 7.35 6.36 -7.13
N GLY A 68 6.64 7.20 -7.89
CA GLY A 68 5.24 7.54 -7.64
C GLY A 68 4.32 6.32 -7.61
N GLU A 69 4.45 5.40 -8.57
CA GLU A 69 3.70 4.13 -8.59
C GLU A 69 3.93 3.31 -7.31
N SER A 70 5.19 3.16 -6.90
CA SER A 70 5.50 2.41 -5.67
C SER A 70 4.96 3.11 -4.41
N LEU A 71 5.04 4.44 -4.35
CA LEU A 71 4.58 5.24 -3.22
C LEU A 71 3.06 5.15 -3.06
N ILE A 72 2.30 5.21 -4.16
CA ILE A 72 0.84 5.10 -4.08
C ILE A 72 0.40 3.68 -3.68
N LEU A 73 1.11 2.64 -4.12
CA LEU A 73 0.83 1.27 -3.68
C LEU A 73 1.10 1.08 -2.18
N VAL A 74 2.24 1.58 -1.67
CA VAL A 74 2.57 1.48 -0.23
C VAL A 74 1.57 2.26 0.62
N THR A 75 1.24 3.49 0.22
CA THR A 75 0.26 4.31 0.94
C THR A 75 -1.13 3.70 0.90
N ALA A 76 -1.56 3.10 -0.21
CA ALA A 76 -2.83 2.37 -0.28
C ALA A 76 -2.88 1.21 0.72
N VAL A 77 -1.82 0.40 0.81
CA VAL A 77 -1.75 -0.70 1.78
C VAL A 77 -1.78 -0.17 3.22
N LEU A 78 -1.04 0.90 3.53
CA LEU A 78 -1.06 1.54 4.85
C LEU A 78 -2.45 2.06 5.22
N VAL A 79 -3.15 2.72 4.30
CA VAL A 79 -4.51 3.23 4.51
C VAL A 79 -5.49 2.09 4.78
N VAL A 80 -5.44 1.02 3.98
CA VAL A 80 -6.26 -0.18 4.18
C VAL A 80 -5.99 -0.80 5.54
N LEU A 81 -4.70 -0.98 5.90
CA LEU A 81 -4.31 -1.50 7.21
C LEU A 81 -4.80 -0.61 8.35
N LEU A 82 -4.79 0.72 8.18
CA LEU A 82 -5.25 1.64 9.22
C LEU A 82 -6.78 1.59 9.39
N ILE A 83 -7.53 1.45 8.29
CA ILE A 83 -8.99 1.33 8.29
C ILE A 83 -9.44 0.02 8.96
N PHE A 84 -8.89 -1.12 8.53
CA PHE A 84 -9.25 -2.43 9.07
C PHE A 84 -8.59 -2.73 10.42
N GLY A 85 -7.39 -2.20 10.65
CA GLY A 85 -6.63 -2.39 11.88
C GLY A 85 -7.29 -1.72 13.10
N LYS A 86 -7.94 -0.57 12.93
CA LYS A 86 -8.68 0.10 14.02
C LYS A 86 -9.99 -0.61 14.39
N GLY A 87 -10.64 -1.30 13.45
CA GLY A 87 -11.93 -1.97 13.70
C GLY A 87 -11.84 -3.09 14.75
N LYS A 88 -10.74 -3.84 14.75
CA LYS A 88 -10.51 -4.94 15.70
C LYS A 88 -10.23 -4.47 17.14
N ILE A 89 -9.77 -3.23 17.31
CA ILE A 89 -9.44 -2.66 18.63
C ILE A 89 -10.69 -2.07 19.30
N LEU A 90 -11.66 -1.56 18.54
CA LEU A 90 -12.93 -1.08 19.09
C LEU A 90 -13.83 -2.23 19.56
N ASP A 91 -13.89 -3.34 18.81
CA ASP A 91 -14.66 -4.52 19.20
C ASP A 91 -14.16 -5.14 20.52
N LYS A 92 -12.83 -5.09 20.74
CA LYS A 92 -12.22 -5.59 21.97
C LYS A 92 -12.58 -4.76 23.21
N ASN A 93 -12.80 -3.45 23.07
CA ASN A 93 -13.21 -2.60 24.18
C ASN A 93 -14.73 -2.71 24.41
N VAL A 94 -15.55 -2.72 23.37
CA VAL A 94 -17.02 -2.89 23.52
C VAL A 94 -17.40 -4.25 24.16
N ASN A 95 -16.62 -5.31 23.92
CA ASN A 95 -16.79 -6.61 24.62
C ASN A 95 -16.13 -6.67 26.01
N ALA A 96 -15.10 -5.87 26.27
CA ALA A 96 -14.54 -5.78 27.63
C ALA A 96 -15.52 -5.08 28.60
N ASP A 97 -16.32 -4.15 28.07
CA ASP A 97 -17.30 -3.38 28.85
C ASP A 97 -18.59 -4.16 29.14
N ASN A 98 -18.89 -5.22 28.37
CA ASN A 98 -20.09 -6.04 28.52
C ASN A 98 -19.83 -7.41 29.23
N GLY A 99 -18.58 -7.76 29.47
CA GLY A 99 -18.13 -9.09 29.90
C GLY A 99 -17.92 -9.29 31.41
N THR A 100 -18.61 -8.54 32.28
CA THR A 100 -18.62 -8.84 33.74
C THR A 100 -19.75 -9.83 34.11
N ALA A 101 -20.15 -10.73 33.23
CA ALA A 101 -21.23 -11.68 33.54
C ALA A 101 -21.11 -13.08 32.91
N ASP A 102 -19.93 -13.68 32.87
CA ASP A 102 -19.81 -15.15 32.80
C ASP A 102 -18.45 -15.65 33.32
N SER A 103 -18.40 -15.91 34.63
CA SER A 103 -17.24 -16.42 35.34
C SER A 103 -16.91 -17.90 35.06
N ASN A 104 -17.13 -18.45 33.85
CA ASN A 104 -16.95 -19.90 33.61
C ASN A 104 -16.49 -20.29 32.19
N LEU A 105 -15.82 -19.45 31.41
CA LEU A 105 -15.29 -19.87 30.09
C LEU A 105 -13.86 -19.39 29.80
N THR A 106 -12.97 -19.46 30.78
CA THR A 106 -11.52 -19.47 30.53
C THR A 106 -11.00 -20.88 30.79
N HIS A 107 -11.32 -21.79 29.87
CA HIS A 107 -10.49 -22.96 29.64
C HIS A 107 -9.79 -22.75 28.30
N GLU A 108 -8.47 -22.77 28.39
CA GLU A 108 -7.53 -22.99 27.29
C GLU A 108 -7.15 -21.78 26.45
N ALA A 109 -6.03 -21.14 26.81
CA ALA A 109 -4.84 -21.09 25.96
C ALA A 109 -3.73 -20.32 26.70
N ASP A 110 -3.24 -20.87 27.80
CA ASP A 110 -2.00 -20.40 28.41
C ASP A 110 -0.85 -20.95 27.57
N LEU A 111 -0.30 -20.08 26.72
CA LEU A 111 0.94 -20.30 26.02
C LEU A 111 2.06 -20.28 27.07
N GLU A 112 2.47 -21.46 27.52
CA GLU A 112 3.57 -21.66 28.46
C GLU A 112 4.89 -21.18 27.82
N ILE A 113 5.32 -19.97 28.18
CA ILE A 113 6.70 -19.53 27.97
C ILE A 113 7.47 -20.08 29.16
N GLY A 114 8.25 -21.14 28.90
CA GLY A 114 9.13 -21.75 29.88
C GLY A 114 10.21 -20.77 30.32
N ASP A 115 10.04 -20.23 31.53
CA ASP A 115 11.12 -19.58 32.26
C ASP A 115 12.06 -20.69 32.79
N SER A 116 13.27 -20.69 32.24
CA SER A 116 14.37 -21.54 32.66
C SER A 116 15.11 -20.83 33.78
N ASP A 117 14.61 -21.01 34.99
CA ASP A 117 15.26 -20.50 36.19
C ASP A 117 16.49 -21.35 36.49
N LEU A 118 17.64 -20.77 36.15
CA LEU A 118 18.98 -21.17 36.57
C LEU A 118 19.04 -21.24 38.11
N GLU A 119 19.10 -22.44 38.67
CA GLU A 119 19.54 -22.62 40.06
C GLU A 119 21.04 -22.28 40.17
N LEU A 120 21.31 -21.07 40.68
CA LEU A 120 22.63 -20.66 41.14
C LEU A 120 22.75 -20.97 42.64
N ASP A 121 23.58 -21.97 42.89
CA ASP A 121 24.37 -22.28 44.09
C ASP A 121 24.36 -21.21 45.20
N GLY A 122 23.70 -21.57 46.31
CA GLY A 122 23.79 -20.89 47.58
C GLY A 122 24.30 -21.86 48.63
N ALA A 123 25.62 -22.08 48.65
CA ALA A 123 26.32 -22.66 49.79
C ALA A 123 26.03 -21.82 51.05
N ASP A 124 25.36 -22.42 52.03
CA ASP A 124 25.31 -21.87 53.39
C ASP A 124 26.04 -22.82 54.33
N LEU A 125 27.07 -22.24 54.96
CA LEU A 125 28.01 -22.83 55.90
C LEU A 125 27.62 -22.34 57.30
N ASN A 126 27.15 -23.25 58.15
CA ASN A 126 27.29 -23.22 59.62
C ASN A 126 26.69 -24.51 60.18
N GLU A 127 27.39 -25.47 60.78
CA GLU A 127 28.26 -25.43 61.98
C GLU A 127 27.45 -25.19 63.27
N GLY A 128 27.54 -26.15 64.21
CA GLY A 128 27.24 -25.95 65.63
C GLY A 128 26.00 -26.69 66.17
N ASP A 129 26.29 -27.76 66.90
CA ASP A 129 25.76 -28.11 68.23
C ASP A 129 24.25 -28.38 68.40
N ASP A 130 23.90 -29.59 68.83
CA ASP A 130 23.32 -29.85 70.17
C ASP A 130 22.92 -31.34 70.34
N GLU A 131 23.53 -31.96 71.36
CA GLU A 131 23.24 -33.20 72.14
C GLU A 131 22.93 -34.55 71.47
#